data_AF-A0A959IAJ5-F1
#
_entry.id   AF-A0A959IAJ5-F1
#
_cell.length_a   1.000
_cell.length_b   1.000
_cell.length_c   1.000
_cell.angle_alpha   90.00
_cell.angle_beta   90.00
_cell.angle_gamma   90.00
#
_symmetry.space_group_name_H-M   'P 1'
#
loop_
_entity.id
_entity.type
_entity.pdbx_description
1 polymer ?
#
loop_
_entity_poly.entity_id
_entity_poly.type
_entity_poly.pdbx_seq_one_letter_code
_entity_poly.pdbx_strand_id
1 'polypeptide(L)'
;LTLVDDEDPAIDCSVINPTRSANAGVCSFTMPGGGFDPAYSDNCAATISHDYVYAPHTNTLAGATFPVGTTTVTWTATDEAGNTDVCVVDIVITDDEDPTFVWCPSDITVNNDVDECGAVVNFTGPLAADNCAVESITQLQGLVNGSFFPVGTTTMEYEAEDPSGNTATCLFDITVNDAQNPEAQCQDITVSLDGNGEASIMAS
;
A
#
# COMPACT_ATOMS: atom_id res chain seq x y z
N LEU A 1 -15.90 33.25 57.80
CA LEU A 1 -15.87 31.91 57.18
C LEU A 1 -15.75 32.15 55.68
N THR A 2 -14.55 32.01 55.13
CA THR A 2 -14.35 31.97 53.68
C THR A 2 -14.48 30.51 53.28
N LEU A 3 -15.46 30.19 52.45
CA LEU A 3 -15.50 28.91 51.77
C LEU A 3 -14.31 28.92 50.81
N VAL A 4 -13.38 27.98 50.99
CA VAL A 4 -12.28 27.70 50.07
C VAL A 4 -12.60 26.34 49.47
N ASP A 5 -12.55 26.25 48.15
CA ASP A 5 -12.72 24.99 47.46
C ASP A 5 -11.42 24.18 47.55
N ASP A 6 -11.52 22.94 48.02
CA ASP A 6 -10.42 21.99 48.16
C ASP A 6 -10.67 20.67 47.43
N GLU A 7 -11.72 20.61 46.61
CA GLU A 7 -12.00 19.46 45.74
C GLU A 7 -11.34 19.67 44.38
N ASP A 8 -10.57 18.68 43.90
CA ASP A 8 -10.03 18.70 42.55
C ASP A 8 -11.17 18.49 41.53
N PRO A 9 -11.15 19.16 40.36
CA PRO A 9 -12.10 18.85 39.29
C PRO A 9 -11.94 17.39 38.85
N ALA A 10 -13.01 16.75 38.35
CA ALA A 10 -12.93 15.41 37.79
C ALA A 10 -12.88 15.47 36.26
N ILE A 11 -11.92 14.76 35.65
CA ILE A 11 -11.81 14.62 34.19
C ILE A 11 -11.93 13.15 33.75
N ASP A 12 -12.70 12.90 32.69
CA ASP A 12 -12.95 11.57 32.13
C ASP A 12 -12.65 11.55 30.63
N CYS A 13 -11.48 11.01 30.28
CA CYS A 13 -11.09 10.73 28.89
C CYS A 13 -11.70 9.41 28.35
N SER A 14 -12.33 8.57 29.19
CA SER A 14 -12.84 7.26 28.75
C SER A 14 -14.05 7.37 27.81
N VAL A 15 -14.69 8.53 27.77
CA VAL A 15 -15.76 8.87 26.82
C VAL A 15 -15.23 9.11 25.40
N ILE A 16 -13.93 9.33 25.25
CA ILE A 16 -13.30 9.59 23.95
C ILE A 16 -13.17 8.26 23.21
N ASN A 17 -13.65 8.20 21.97
CA ASN A 17 -13.28 7.16 21.02
C ASN A 17 -12.08 7.68 20.20
N PRO A 18 -10.84 7.24 20.48
CA PRO A 18 -9.63 7.91 20.01
C PRO A 18 -9.17 7.44 18.62
N THR A 19 -9.87 6.48 18.00
CA THR A 19 -9.45 5.92 16.71
C THR A 19 -10.28 6.50 15.56
N ARG A 20 -9.61 6.99 14.52
CA ARG A 20 -10.23 7.45 13.26
C ARG A 20 -9.38 7.01 12.08
N SER A 21 -10.00 6.90 10.90
CA SER A 21 -9.26 6.81 9.64
C SER A 21 -8.91 8.20 9.12
N ALA A 22 -7.86 8.30 8.31
CA ALA A 22 -7.54 9.49 7.54
C ALA A 22 -8.73 9.94 6.68
N ASN A 23 -8.78 11.23 6.35
CA ASN A 23 -9.77 11.71 5.40
C ASN A 23 -9.37 11.28 3.98
N ALA A 24 -10.35 10.88 3.16
CA ALA A 24 -10.13 10.43 1.78
C ALA A 24 -9.19 11.36 0.99
N GLY A 25 -8.21 10.77 0.32
CA GLY A 25 -7.22 11.48 -0.50
C GLY A 25 -6.21 12.34 0.27
N VAL A 26 -6.18 12.31 1.60
CA VAL A 26 -5.16 13.00 2.41
C VAL A 26 -4.61 12.12 3.54
N CYS A 27 -3.32 12.28 3.86
CA CYS A 27 -2.65 11.53 4.94
C CYS A 27 -2.87 12.12 6.34
N SER A 28 -4.11 12.53 6.65
CA SER A 28 -4.44 13.13 7.94
C SER A 28 -5.94 13.10 8.21
N PHE A 29 -6.32 13.24 9.47
CA PHE A 29 -7.70 13.40 9.89
C PHE A 29 -7.92 14.78 10.53
N THR A 30 -8.89 15.54 10.03
CA THR A 30 -9.36 16.77 10.67
C THR A 30 -10.61 16.51 11.49
N MET A 31 -10.56 16.84 12.78
CA MET A 31 -11.67 16.61 13.71
C MET A 31 -12.81 17.63 13.47
N PRO A 32 -14.01 17.23 13.02
CA PRO A 32 -15.06 18.19 12.66
C PRO A 32 -15.78 18.86 13.85
N GLY A 33 -15.60 18.36 15.07
CA GLY A 33 -16.27 18.86 16.28
C GLY A 33 -15.62 18.36 17.57
N GLY A 34 -16.29 18.44 18.72
CA GLY A 34 -15.72 18.05 20.01
C GLY A 34 -15.60 16.54 20.26
N GLY A 35 -15.39 15.73 19.21
CA GLY A 35 -15.38 14.26 19.33
C GLY A 35 -14.17 13.67 20.07
N PHE A 36 -13.14 14.49 20.32
CA PHE A 36 -11.99 14.15 21.17
C PHE A 36 -11.94 15.01 22.45
N ASP A 37 -13.02 15.71 22.78
CA ASP A 37 -13.08 16.49 24.02
C ASP A 37 -13.49 15.56 25.18
N PRO A 38 -12.79 15.60 26.32
CA PRO A 38 -13.14 14.78 27.48
C PRO A 38 -14.40 15.30 28.16
N ALA A 39 -15.05 14.45 28.95
CA ALA A 39 -16.02 14.92 29.93
C ALA A 39 -15.25 15.47 31.14
N TYR A 40 -15.78 16.52 31.76
CA TYR A 40 -15.25 17.02 33.03
C TYR A 40 -16.38 17.62 33.85
N SER A 41 -16.22 17.59 35.17
CA SER A 41 -17.17 18.16 36.12
C SER A 41 -16.46 18.59 37.38
N ASP A 42 -17.03 19.56 38.06
CA ASP A 42 -16.57 19.99 39.37
C ASP A 42 -17.79 20.46 40.19
N ASN A 43 -17.63 20.57 41.51
CA ASN A 43 -18.64 21.16 42.39
C ASN A 43 -18.77 22.69 42.15
N CYS A 44 -17.74 23.30 41.56
CA CYS A 44 -17.64 24.68 41.10
C CYS A 44 -17.50 24.76 39.57
N ALA A 45 -17.23 25.96 39.05
CA ALA A 45 -16.93 26.13 37.63
C ALA A 45 -15.48 25.66 37.35
N ALA A 46 -15.32 24.81 36.34
CA ALA A 46 -14.02 24.36 35.85
C ALA A 46 -13.82 24.72 34.38
N THR A 47 -12.56 24.81 33.97
CA THR A 47 -12.13 25.00 32.59
C THR A 47 -11.29 23.81 32.13
N ILE A 48 -11.21 23.62 30.82
CA ILE A 48 -10.44 22.53 30.21
C ILE A 48 -9.39 23.08 29.26
N SER A 49 -8.21 22.45 29.25
CA SER A 49 -7.13 22.74 28.31
C SER A 49 -6.41 21.49 27.84
N HIS A 50 -5.67 21.56 26.72
CA HIS A 50 -4.81 20.47 26.24
C HIS A 50 -3.43 20.95 25.79
N ASP A 51 -2.48 20.02 25.65
CA ASP A 51 -1.10 20.28 25.21
C ASP A 51 -0.89 20.23 23.67
N TYR A 52 -1.91 19.83 22.90
CA TYR A 52 -1.80 19.72 21.45
C TYR A 52 -1.68 21.08 20.73
N VAL A 53 -0.45 21.44 20.36
CA VAL A 53 -0.09 22.75 19.80
C VAL A 53 -0.66 23.05 18.40
N TYR A 54 -1.15 22.04 17.68
CA TYR A 54 -1.74 22.22 16.35
C TYR A 54 -3.26 22.38 16.36
N ALA A 55 -3.89 22.36 17.53
CA ALA A 55 -5.31 22.67 17.62
C ALA A 55 -5.55 24.19 17.43
N PRO A 56 -6.68 24.58 16.84
CA PRO A 56 -7.05 25.98 16.68
C PRO A 56 -7.51 26.65 17.99
N HIS A 57 -7.87 25.86 19.00
CA HIS A 57 -8.37 26.31 20.30
C HIS A 57 -7.66 25.54 21.41
N THR A 58 -7.63 26.07 22.63
CA THR A 58 -6.96 25.40 23.77
C THR A 58 -7.89 24.46 24.52
N ASN A 59 -9.20 24.61 24.38
CA ASN A 59 -10.22 23.91 25.19
C ASN A 59 -11.03 22.88 24.38
N THR A 60 -10.67 22.63 23.12
CA THR A 60 -11.32 21.67 22.23
C THR A 60 -10.36 21.27 21.13
N LEU A 61 -10.43 20.01 20.70
CA LEU A 61 -9.71 19.54 19.52
C LEU A 61 -10.53 19.70 18.22
N ALA A 62 -11.70 20.34 18.28
CA ALA A 62 -12.47 20.67 17.09
C ALA A 62 -11.66 21.53 16.11
N GLY A 63 -11.54 21.06 14.87
CA GLY A 63 -10.77 21.68 13.80
C GLY A 63 -9.27 21.35 13.83
N ALA A 64 -8.79 20.58 14.81
CA ALA A 64 -7.42 20.10 14.84
C ALA A 64 -7.20 19.02 13.77
N THR A 65 -6.01 19.01 13.15
CA THR A 65 -5.61 18.01 12.15
C THR A 65 -4.53 17.11 12.71
N PHE A 66 -4.76 15.80 12.65
CA PHE A 66 -3.86 14.76 13.13
C PHE A 66 -3.28 13.99 11.94
N PRO A 67 -1.95 13.84 11.83
CA PRO A 67 -1.35 12.96 10.81
C PRO A 67 -1.68 11.49 11.13
N VAL A 68 -1.61 10.62 10.11
CA VAL A 68 -1.63 9.16 10.31
C VAL A 68 -0.55 8.74 11.32
N GLY A 69 -0.90 7.82 12.21
CA GLY A 69 -0.08 7.38 13.34
C GLY A 69 -0.73 7.67 14.69
N THR A 70 0.07 7.65 15.75
CA THR A 70 -0.40 7.90 17.12
C THR A 70 0.04 9.29 17.59
N THR A 71 -0.91 10.07 18.10
CA THR A 71 -0.68 11.35 18.76
C THR A 71 -1.18 11.27 20.20
N THR A 72 -0.27 11.38 21.17
CA THR A 72 -0.63 11.47 22.59
C THR A 72 -1.04 12.91 22.92
N VAL A 73 -2.19 13.07 23.56
CA VAL A 73 -2.70 14.37 24.04
C VAL A 73 -2.94 14.29 25.55
N THR A 74 -2.42 15.27 26.27
CA THR A 74 -2.71 15.49 27.69
C THR A 74 -3.78 16.56 27.84
N TRP A 75 -4.86 16.23 28.51
CA TRP A 75 -5.91 17.15 28.92
C TRP A 75 -5.76 17.51 30.39
N THR A 76 -6.01 18.78 30.72
CA THR A 76 -5.98 19.32 32.08
C THR A 76 -7.27 20.09 32.36
N ALA A 77 -8.01 19.66 33.37
CA ALA A 77 -9.10 20.43 33.95
C ALA A 77 -8.57 21.29 35.10
N THR A 78 -9.01 22.54 35.19
CA THR A 78 -8.62 23.49 36.24
C THR A 78 -9.86 24.21 36.79
N ASP A 79 -10.07 24.16 38.10
CA ASP A 79 -11.16 24.88 38.78
C ASP A 79 -10.82 26.37 39.04
N GLU A 80 -11.73 27.11 39.68
CA GLU A 80 -11.50 28.52 40.06
C GLU A 80 -10.50 28.71 41.22
N ALA A 81 -10.29 27.69 42.05
CA ALA A 81 -9.34 27.70 43.15
C ALA A 81 -7.89 27.38 42.69
N GLY A 82 -7.73 26.88 41.47
CA GLY A 82 -6.47 26.45 40.88
C GLY A 82 -6.14 24.97 41.08
N ASN A 83 -7.09 24.16 41.56
CA ASN A 83 -6.95 22.71 41.62
C ASN A 83 -7.04 22.11 40.21
N THR A 84 -6.37 20.98 39.99
CA THR A 84 -6.25 20.40 38.65
C THR A 84 -6.35 18.89 38.64
N ASP A 85 -6.98 18.35 37.60
CA ASP A 85 -6.94 16.93 37.26
C ASP A 85 -6.57 16.74 35.78
N VAL A 86 -5.94 15.60 35.48
CA VAL A 86 -5.36 15.32 34.16
C VAL A 86 -5.77 13.95 33.63
N CYS A 87 -6.01 13.89 32.32
CA CYS A 87 -6.09 12.60 31.63
C CYS A 87 -5.31 12.63 30.32
N VAL A 88 -4.81 11.46 29.93
CA VAL A 88 -4.00 11.28 28.73
C VAL A 88 -4.74 10.36 27.77
N VAL A 89 -4.76 10.72 26.49
CA VAL A 89 -5.36 9.92 25.42
C VAL A 89 -4.40 9.77 24.26
N ASP A 90 -4.25 8.53 23.77
CA ASP A 90 -3.52 8.23 22.54
C ASP A 90 -4.51 8.21 21.37
N ILE A 91 -4.52 9.29 20.59
CA ILE A 91 -5.33 9.40 19.36
C ILE A 91 -4.62 8.61 18.26
N VAL A 92 -5.32 7.64 17.67
CA VAL A 92 -4.78 6.79 16.61
C VAL A 92 -5.49 7.11 15.31
N ILE A 93 -4.74 7.63 14.34
CA ILE A 93 -5.20 7.84 12.98
C ILE A 93 -4.65 6.71 12.10
N THR A 94 -5.52 5.90 11.52
CA THR A 94 -5.17 4.83 10.58
C THR A 94 -5.34 5.30 9.14
N ASP A 95 -4.69 4.63 8.20
CA ASP A 95 -5.03 4.74 6.77
C ASP A 95 -5.81 3.51 6.34
N ASP A 96 -6.90 3.72 5.61
CA ASP A 96 -7.77 2.67 5.07
C ASP A 96 -8.05 2.83 3.57
N GLU A 97 -7.30 3.72 2.91
CA GLU A 97 -7.32 3.88 1.46
C GLU A 97 -6.26 2.97 0.84
N ASP A 98 -6.67 2.15 -0.14
CA ASP A 98 -5.73 1.30 -0.86
C ASP A 98 -4.85 2.13 -1.81
N PRO A 99 -3.58 1.73 -2.02
CA PRO A 99 -2.76 2.27 -3.10
C PRO A 99 -3.45 2.17 -4.45
N THR A 100 -3.05 3.02 -5.39
CA THR A 100 -3.50 2.97 -6.77
C THR A 100 -2.32 2.91 -7.73
N PHE A 101 -2.38 1.99 -8.71
CA PHE A 101 -1.42 1.98 -9.80
C PHE A 101 -1.69 3.13 -10.78
N VAL A 102 -0.94 4.23 -10.65
CA VAL A 102 -0.96 5.35 -11.60
C VAL A 102 -0.41 4.95 -12.97
N TRP A 103 0.43 3.92 -13.01
CA TRP A 103 0.85 3.27 -14.24
C TRP A 103 1.05 1.77 -14.02
N CYS A 104 0.31 0.97 -14.78
CA CYS A 104 0.50 -0.48 -14.90
C CYS A 104 0.89 -0.75 -16.37
N PRO A 105 1.92 -1.57 -16.65
CA PRO A 105 2.28 -1.91 -18.02
C PRO A 105 1.08 -2.47 -18.78
N SER A 106 0.98 -2.16 -20.07
CA SER A 106 0.09 -2.90 -20.97
C SER A 106 0.75 -4.20 -21.41
N ASP A 107 -0.05 -5.13 -21.93
CA ASP A 107 0.46 -6.38 -22.48
C ASP A 107 1.53 -6.14 -23.55
N ILE A 108 2.59 -6.94 -23.50
CA ILE A 108 3.74 -6.87 -24.39
C ILE A 108 3.71 -8.10 -25.30
N THR A 109 3.91 -7.90 -26.60
CA THR A 109 4.09 -8.99 -27.56
C THR A 109 5.37 -8.80 -28.33
N VAL A 110 6.23 -9.82 -28.33
CA VAL A 110 7.47 -9.88 -29.10
C VAL A 110 7.57 -11.22 -29.83
N ASN A 111 8.52 -11.34 -30.74
CA ASN A 111 8.90 -12.63 -31.33
C ASN A 111 10.12 -13.19 -30.60
N ASN A 112 10.34 -14.50 -30.70
CA ASN A 112 11.57 -15.13 -30.24
C ASN A 112 12.82 -14.60 -30.98
N ASP A 113 13.95 -14.60 -30.27
CA ASP A 113 15.27 -14.30 -30.80
C ASP A 113 15.73 -15.41 -31.75
N VAL A 114 16.53 -15.06 -32.77
CA VAL A 114 17.00 -15.98 -33.83
C VAL A 114 17.65 -17.23 -33.22
N ASP A 115 17.22 -18.41 -33.66
CA ASP A 115 17.66 -19.72 -33.19
C ASP A 115 17.39 -20.01 -31.70
N GLU A 116 16.58 -19.18 -31.01
CA GLU A 116 16.22 -19.35 -29.60
C GLU A 116 14.71 -19.60 -29.42
N CYS A 117 14.33 -20.40 -28.41
CA CYS A 117 12.93 -20.70 -28.07
C CYS A 117 12.32 -19.64 -27.12
N GLY A 118 12.65 -18.38 -27.32
CA GLY A 118 12.25 -17.27 -26.46
C GLY A 118 12.96 -15.98 -26.85
N ALA A 119 12.78 -14.91 -26.09
CA ALA A 119 13.47 -13.64 -26.29
C ALA A 119 13.82 -12.95 -24.98
N VAL A 120 14.86 -12.12 -24.97
CA VAL A 120 15.12 -11.21 -23.84
C VAL A 120 14.16 -10.03 -23.90
N VAL A 121 13.31 -9.88 -22.88
CA VAL A 121 12.29 -8.81 -22.83
C VAL A 121 12.65 -7.77 -21.78
N ASN A 122 12.72 -6.52 -22.23
CA ASN A 122 12.87 -5.36 -21.36
C ASN A 122 11.54 -4.62 -21.27
N PHE A 123 11.13 -4.26 -20.06
CA PHE A 123 9.92 -3.50 -19.78
C PHE A 123 10.16 -2.48 -18.67
N THR A 124 9.24 -1.55 -18.49
CA THR A 124 9.26 -0.64 -17.33
C THR A 124 8.36 -1.24 -16.25
N GLY A 125 8.83 -1.28 -15.00
CA GLY A 125 8.02 -1.76 -13.87
C GLY A 125 6.92 -0.78 -13.48
N PRO A 126 5.81 -1.25 -12.87
CA PRO A 126 4.66 -0.41 -12.57
C PRO A 126 4.99 0.72 -11.58
N LEU A 127 4.11 1.73 -11.54
CA LEU A 127 4.18 2.86 -10.62
C LEU A 127 2.85 2.97 -9.86
N ALA A 128 2.93 3.04 -8.55
CA ALA A 128 1.80 3.25 -7.66
C ALA A 128 1.89 4.60 -6.93
N ALA A 129 0.76 5.10 -6.48
CA ALA A 129 0.61 6.25 -5.62
C ALA A 129 -0.50 6.00 -4.59
N ASP A 130 -0.44 6.74 -3.51
CA ASP A 130 -1.33 6.61 -2.36
C ASP A 130 -1.53 7.98 -1.69
N ASN A 131 -2.61 8.17 -0.92
CA ASN A 131 -2.88 9.42 -0.18
C ASN A 131 -1.84 9.70 0.90
N CYS A 132 -1.25 8.66 1.49
CA CYS A 132 -0.13 8.73 2.41
C CYS A 132 1.19 8.50 1.73
N ALA A 133 1.45 7.24 1.38
CA ALA A 133 2.71 6.80 0.79
C ALA A 133 2.57 5.37 0.28
N VAL A 134 3.36 5.03 -0.73
CA VAL A 134 3.56 3.63 -1.10
C VAL A 134 4.81 3.14 -0.36
N GLU A 135 4.69 2.09 0.45
CA GLU A 135 5.82 1.47 1.15
C GLU A 135 6.62 0.57 0.20
N SER A 136 5.94 -0.26 -0.58
CA SER A 136 6.59 -1.19 -1.50
C SER A 136 5.82 -1.43 -2.79
N ILE A 137 6.55 -1.81 -3.85
CA ILE A 137 6.00 -2.41 -5.07
C ILE A 137 6.80 -3.68 -5.33
N THR A 138 6.15 -4.83 -5.23
CA THR A 138 6.78 -6.15 -5.26
C THR A 138 6.25 -6.96 -6.44
N GLN A 139 7.16 -7.63 -7.17
CA GLN A 139 6.78 -8.59 -8.20
C GLN A 139 6.42 -9.94 -7.54
N LEU A 140 5.16 -10.35 -7.66
CA LEU A 140 4.66 -11.63 -7.12
C LEU A 140 4.79 -12.77 -8.14
N GLN A 141 4.63 -12.49 -9.44
CA GLN A 141 4.71 -13.49 -10.51
C GLN A 141 5.44 -12.99 -11.76
N GLY A 142 5.81 -13.94 -12.63
CA GLY A 142 6.51 -13.69 -13.88
C GLY A 142 8.03 -13.70 -13.76
N LEU A 143 8.73 -13.14 -14.74
CA LEU A 143 10.20 -13.08 -14.78
C LEU A 143 10.69 -11.64 -14.60
N VAL A 144 11.89 -11.47 -14.05
CA VAL A 144 12.46 -10.14 -13.79
C VAL A 144 12.70 -9.40 -15.10
N ASN A 145 12.57 -8.07 -15.09
CA ASN A 145 12.90 -7.21 -16.24
C ASN A 145 14.28 -7.51 -16.82
N GLY A 146 14.36 -7.67 -18.15
CA GLY A 146 15.58 -8.01 -18.87
C GLY A 146 15.93 -9.50 -18.84
N SER A 147 15.03 -10.36 -18.33
CA SER A 147 15.18 -11.81 -18.40
C SER A 147 14.86 -12.36 -19.79
N PHE A 148 15.29 -13.60 -20.04
CA PHE A 148 14.86 -14.39 -21.19
C PHE A 148 13.48 -15.01 -20.93
N PHE A 149 12.50 -14.65 -21.74
CA PHE A 149 11.13 -15.18 -21.70
C PHE A 149 10.98 -16.28 -22.75
N PRO A 150 10.54 -17.49 -22.38
CA PRO A 150 10.29 -18.55 -23.34
C PRO A 150 9.10 -18.21 -24.25
N VAL A 151 9.03 -18.83 -25.42
CA VAL A 151 7.84 -18.79 -26.30
C VAL A 151 6.59 -19.18 -25.50
N GLY A 152 5.52 -18.41 -25.67
CA GLY A 152 4.28 -18.51 -24.92
C GLY A 152 3.93 -17.21 -24.19
N THR A 153 2.94 -17.29 -23.30
CA THR A 153 2.49 -16.15 -22.49
C THR A 153 2.97 -16.32 -21.05
N THR A 154 3.61 -15.29 -20.52
CA THR A 154 3.99 -15.16 -19.11
C THR A 154 3.18 -14.03 -18.49
N THR A 155 2.31 -14.35 -17.55
CA THR A 155 1.57 -13.36 -16.77
C THR A 155 2.47 -12.77 -15.69
N MET A 156 2.47 -11.45 -15.61
CA MET A 156 3.22 -10.66 -14.66
C MET A 156 2.25 -10.15 -13.59
N GLU A 157 2.62 -10.31 -12.32
CA GLU A 157 1.84 -9.81 -11.19
C GLU A 157 2.71 -8.97 -10.28
N TYR A 158 2.25 -7.76 -10.00
CA TYR A 158 2.86 -6.83 -9.06
C TYR A 158 1.83 -6.42 -8.01
N GLU A 159 2.30 -6.28 -6.77
CA GLU A 159 1.52 -5.80 -5.64
C GLU A 159 2.17 -4.53 -5.09
N ALA A 160 1.37 -3.49 -4.85
CA ALA A 160 1.77 -2.31 -4.11
C ALA A 160 1.18 -2.39 -2.71
N GLU A 161 1.97 -2.04 -1.69
CA GLU A 161 1.57 -2.01 -0.27
C GLU A 161 1.89 -0.62 0.30
N ASP A 162 0.96 -0.03 1.06
CA ASP A 162 1.19 1.20 1.84
C ASP A 162 1.74 0.88 3.25
N PRO A 163 2.21 1.89 4.03
CA PRO A 163 2.67 1.68 5.41
C PRO A 163 1.60 1.19 6.41
N SER A 164 0.32 1.22 6.03
CA SER A 164 -0.79 0.74 6.85
C SER A 164 -1.19 -0.70 6.51
N GLY A 165 -0.55 -1.31 5.51
CA GLY A 165 -0.82 -2.67 5.03
C GLY A 165 -1.97 -2.78 4.03
N ASN A 166 -2.45 -1.66 3.47
CA ASN A 166 -3.41 -1.66 2.38
C ASN A 166 -2.70 -2.02 1.07
N THR A 167 -3.38 -2.73 0.17
CA THR A 167 -2.72 -3.36 -0.99
C THR A 167 -3.50 -3.18 -2.29
N ALA A 168 -2.78 -3.06 -3.40
CA ALA A 168 -3.36 -3.12 -4.74
C ALA A 168 -2.52 -3.97 -5.69
N THR A 169 -3.16 -4.53 -6.72
CA THR A 169 -2.52 -5.43 -7.70
C THR A 169 -2.53 -4.87 -9.12
N CYS A 170 -1.44 -5.07 -9.86
CA CYS A 170 -1.28 -4.77 -11.29
C CYS A 170 -0.89 -6.05 -12.03
N LEU A 171 -1.64 -6.34 -13.11
CA LEU A 171 -1.44 -7.52 -13.96
C LEU A 171 -1.23 -7.09 -15.42
N PHE A 172 -0.29 -7.74 -16.09
CA PHE A 172 -0.10 -7.63 -17.54
C PHE A 172 0.57 -8.89 -18.09
N ASP A 173 0.38 -9.17 -19.37
CA ASP A 173 0.95 -10.34 -20.03
C ASP A 173 2.16 -9.98 -20.90
N ILE A 174 3.16 -10.87 -20.91
CA ILE A 174 4.25 -10.86 -21.89
C ILE A 174 4.09 -12.09 -22.77
N THR A 175 3.84 -11.89 -24.05
CA THR A 175 3.71 -12.96 -25.05
C THR A 175 4.91 -12.96 -25.99
N VAL A 176 5.60 -14.10 -26.05
CA VAL A 176 6.67 -14.36 -27.01
C VAL A 176 6.15 -15.34 -28.06
N ASN A 177 6.02 -14.86 -29.30
CA ASN A 177 5.59 -15.70 -30.42
C ASN A 177 6.80 -16.41 -31.04
N ASP A 178 6.62 -17.66 -31.46
CA ASP A 178 7.57 -18.31 -32.37
C ASP A 178 7.34 -17.79 -33.79
N ALA A 179 8.33 -17.08 -34.32
CA ALA A 179 8.32 -16.51 -35.67
C ALA A 179 9.34 -17.19 -36.61
N GLN A 180 9.95 -18.30 -36.19
CA GLN A 180 10.95 -19.00 -37.00
C GLN A 180 10.33 -20.20 -37.69
N ASN A 181 10.59 -20.31 -38.99
CA ASN A 181 10.18 -21.49 -39.74
C ASN A 181 11.06 -22.69 -39.33
N PRO A 182 10.51 -23.92 -39.26
CA PRO A 182 11.31 -25.10 -39.02
C PRO A 182 12.30 -25.32 -40.17
N GLU A 183 13.57 -25.54 -39.85
CA GLU A 183 14.57 -25.95 -40.83
C GLU A 183 14.56 -27.49 -40.99
N ALA A 184 14.22 -27.96 -42.19
CA ALA A 184 14.30 -29.37 -42.52
C ALA A 184 15.76 -29.77 -42.80
N GLN A 185 16.34 -30.60 -41.94
CA GLN A 185 17.66 -31.17 -42.14
C GLN A 185 17.58 -32.40 -43.06
N CYS A 186 17.51 -32.17 -44.36
CA CYS A 186 17.55 -33.23 -45.36
C CYS A 186 18.98 -33.78 -45.49
N GLN A 187 19.13 -35.10 -45.44
CA GLN A 187 20.39 -35.76 -45.78
C GLN A 187 20.24 -36.54 -47.07
N ASP A 188 21.19 -36.33 -47.98
CA ASP A 188 21.31 -37.17 -49.16
C ASP A 188 21.75 -38.57 -48.74
N ILE A 189 20.99 -39.58 -49.16
CA ILE A 189 21.39 -40.98 -49.01
C ILE A 189 21.89 -41.51 -50.34
N THR A 190 23.10 -42.08 -50.33
CA THR A 190 23.59 -42.85 -51.48
C THR A 190 23.19 -44.30 -51.30
N VAL A 191 22.29 -44.77 -52.16
CA VAL A 191 21.84 -46.17 -52.14
C VAL A 191 22.52 -46.94 -53.28
N SER A 192 23.23 -48.01 -52.93
CA SER A 192 23.82 -48.91 -53.92
C SER A 192 22.85 -50.04 -54.25
N LEU A 193 22.60 -50.25 -55.53
CA LEU A 193 21.77 -51.36 -56.02
C LEU A 193 22.56 -52.67 -55.98
N ASP A 194 21.88 -53.78 -55.73
CA ASP A 194 22.46 -55.11 -55.87
C ASP A 194 22.53 -55.58 -57.35
N GLY A 195 23.04 -56.79 -57.57
CA GLY A 195 23.17 -57.38 -58.91
C GLY A 195 21.85 -57.63 -59.64
N ASN A 196 20.71 -57.46 -58.96
CA ASN A 196 19.37 -57.63 -59.49
C ASN A 196 18.65 -56.28 -59.67
N GLY A 197 19.30 -55.16 -59.31
CA GLY A 197 18.74 -53.82 -59.39
C GLY A 197 17.86 -53.46 -58.19
N GLU A 198 17.89 -54.25 -57.11
CA GLU A 198 17.13 -53.97 -55.89
C GLU A 198 18.02 -53.25 -54.86
N ALA A 199 17.41 -52.39 -54.06
CA ALA A 199 18.05 -51.87 -52.86
C ALA A 199 17.03 -51.81 -51.72
N SER A 200 17.49 -52.19 -50.53
CA SER A 200 16.71 -52.08 -49.30
C SER A 200 17.24 -50.90 -48.50
N ILE A 201 16.33 -49.99 -48.15
CA ILE A 201 16.58 -48.88 -47.25
C ILE A 201 15.77 -49.17 -46.00
N MET A 202 16.43 -49.44 -44.87
CA MET A 202 15.75 -49.39 -43.58
C MET A 202 15.91 -47.97 -43.05
N ALA A 203 14.79 -47.24 -42.99
CA ALA A 203 14.74 -46.01 -42.21
C ALA A 203 14.86 -46.40 -40.73
N SER A 204 15.75 -45.73 -39.99
CA SER A 204 15.77 -45.75 -38.53
C SER A 204 14.88 -44.64 -37.98
#